data_AF-A0A8H4IWG8-F1
#
_entry.id   AF-A0A8H4IWG8-F1
#
_cell.length_a   1.000
_cell.length_b   1.000
_cell.length_c   1.000
_cell.angle_alpha   90.00
_cell.angle_beta   90.00
_cell.angle_gamma   90.00
#
_symmetry.space_group_name_H-M   'P 1'
#
loop_
_entity.id
_entity.type
_entity.pdbx_description
1 polymer ?
#
loop_
_entity_poly.entity_id
_entity_poly.type
_entity_poly.pdbx_seq_one_letter_code
_entity_poly.pdbx_strand_id
1 'polypeptide(L)'
;MVHTCGNCGKTRERLRRCAKCTSEHYCSRDYQKAQWETHKKATEPTEIRHLRLPLSLLLLKNLAVSVAQPFTQLQERAWLHNRPEEDVYKLLIDAFRLHLDDYKFSRLNAGGSVFAGEPTSEPAFRVFLDRVESCEGFLPPWWSPEKRGACVRLGTEEPEGWSSLCFAPEKGDFNERYGDPMMVMQMRIFVEQVYGIGPGG
;
A
#
# COMPACT_ATOMS: atom_id res chain seq x y z
N MET A 1 -38.48 -14.42 10.32
CA MET A 1 -37.50 -15.18 9.52
C MET A 1 -36.93 -16.26 10.41
N VAL A 2 -36.91 -17.49 9.94
CA VAL A 2 -36.34 -18.63 10.67
C VAL A 2 -34.91 -18.85 10.21
N HIS A 3 -33.98 -19.00 11.15
CA HIS A 3 -32.56 -19.21 10.86
C HIS A 3 -32.10 -20.51 11.51
N THR A 4 -31.11 -21.16 10.92
CA THR A 4 -30.54 -22.42 11.42
C THR A 4 -29.32 -22.11 12.27
N CYS A 5 -29.23 -22.74 13.45
CA CYS A 5 -28.07 -22.58 14.32
C CYS A 5 -26.87 -23.33 13.74
N GLY A 6 -25.76 -22.63 13.49
CA GLY A 6 -24.56 -23.25 12.92
C GLY A 6 -23.99 -24.40 13.77
N ASN A 7 -24.18 -24.37 15.09
CA ASN A 7 -23.57 -25.35 15.99
C ASN A 7 -24.46 -26.58 16.23
N CYS A 8 -25.78 -26.42 16.31
CA CYS A 8 -26.69 -27.53 16.64
C CYS A 8 -27.68 -27.87 15.54
N GLY A 9 -27.65 -27.18 14.40
CA GLY A 9 -28.47 -27.46 13.22
C GLY A 9 -29.97 -27.20 13.40
N LYS A 10 -30.40 -26.65 14.54
CA LYS A 10 -31.83 -26.40 14.80
C LYS A 10 -32.26 -25.06 14.23
N THR A 11 -33.39 -25.05 13.53
CA THR A 11 -34.02 -23.84 12.99
C THR A 11 -34.91 -23.17 14.03
N ARG A 12 -34.74 -21.86 14.24
CA ARG A 12 -35.52 -21.04 15.19
C ARG A 12 -35.70 -19.61 14.67
N GLU A 13 -36.71 -18.91 15.16
CA GLU A 13 -37.02 -17.53 14.74
C GLU A 13 -36.11 -16.47 15.38
N ARG A 14 -35.55 -16.72 16.57
CA ARG A 14 -34.76 -15.74 17.34
C ARG A 14 -33.34 -16.22 17.60
N LEU A 15 -32.58 -16.43 16.53
CA LEU A 15 -31.15 -16.72 16.65
C LEU A 15 -30.32 -15.43 16.64
N ARG A 16 -29.23 -15.44 17.41
CA ARG A 16 -28.26 -14.34 17.45
C ARG A 16 -27.30 -14.44 16.28
N ARG A 17 -27.08 -13.34 15.58
CA ARG A 17 -26.11 -13.28 14.47
C ARG A 17 -24.69 -13.10 14.99
N CYS A 18 -23.72 -13.67 14.28
CA CYS A 18 -22.31 -13.40 14.54
C CYS A 18 -22.01 -11.92 14.25
N ALA A 19 -21.43 -11.19 15.21
CA ALA A 19 -21.08 -9.78 15.03
C ALA A 19 -19.99 -9.55 13.98
N LYS A 20 -19.17 -10.57 13.65
CA LYS A 20 -18.02 -10.43 12.73
C LYS A 20 -18.39 -10.63 11.26
N CYS A 21 -19.14 -11.68 10.94
CA CYS A 21 -19.53 -11.98 9.55
C CYS A 21 -20.99 -11.66 9.23
N THR A 22 -21.85 -11.51 10.25
CA THR A 22 -23.30 -11.27 10.15
C THR A 22 -24.13 -12.32 9.39
N SER A 23 -23.49 -13.31 8.76
CA SER A 23 -24.12 -14.38 7.97
C SER A 23 -24.54 -15.59 8.80
N GLU A 24 -23.78 -15.94 9.84
CA GLU A 24 -24.05 -17.11 10.68
C GLU A 24 -24.89 -16.79 11.92
N HIS A 25 -25.75 -17.74 12.31
CA HIS A 25 -26.76 -17.58 13.36
C HIS A 25 -26.61 -18.65 14.46
N TYR A 26 -26.85 -18.27 15.72
CA TYR A 26 -26.59 -19.10 16.89
C TYR A 26 -27.68 -19.00 17.96
N CYS A 27 -27.93 -20.11 18.66
CA CYS A 27 -28.86 -20.13 19.80
C CYS A 27 -28.39 -19.25 20.96
N SER A 28 -27.09 -19.24 21.24
CA SER A 28 -26.46 -18.41 22.26
C SER A 28 -24.99 -18.17 21.94
N ARG A 29 -24.34 -17.29 22.72
CA ARG A 29 -22.90 -17.00 22.59
C ARG A 29 -22.04 -18.23 22.88
N ASP A 30 -22.51 -19.16 23.69
CA ASP A 30 -21.78 -20.40 24.01
C ASP A 30 -21.76 -21.36 22.82
N TYR A 31 -22.88 -21.43 22.08
CA TYR A 31 -22.94 -22.19 20.83
C TYR A 31 -22.04 -21.59 19.75
N GLN A 32 -21.89 -20.26 19.73
CA GLN A 32 -20.94 -19.58 18.85
C GLN A 32 -19.48 -19.91 19.22
N LYS A 33 -19.14 -19.94 20.51
CA LYS A 33 -17.79 -20.31 20.97
C LYS A 33 -17.46 -21.77 20.69
N ALA A 34 -18.43 -22.67 20.86
CA ALA A 34 -18.24 -24.10 20.59
C ALA A 34 -17.93 -24.38 19.11
N GLN A 35 -18.58 -23.67 18.18
CA GLN A 35 -18.30 -23.78 16.75
C GLN A 35 -17.14 -22.87 16.30
N TRP A 36 -16.57 -22.02 17.17
CA TRP A 36 -15.64 -20.97 16.76
C TRP A 36 -14.44 -21.50 15.97
N GLU A 37 -13.91 -22.67 16.34
CA GLU A 37 -12.76 -23.27 15.66
C GLU A 37 -13.02 -23.65 14.20
N THR A 38 -14.24 -24.04 13.86
CA THR A 38 -14.65 -24.37 12.48
C THR A 38 -15.22 -23.15 11.77
N HIS A 39 -16.00 -22.33 12.48
CA HIS A 39 -16.58 -21.09 11.96
C HIS A 39 -15.50 -20.07 11.55
N LYS A 40 -14.46 -19.85 12.36
CA LYS A 40 -13.42 -18.84 12.09
C LYS A 40 -12.63 -19.11 10.80
N LYS A 41 -12.50 -20.38 10.42
CA LYS A 41 -11.87 -20.81 9.16
C LYS A 41 -12.75 -20.52 7.94
N ALA A 42 -14.06 -20.40 8.13
CA ALA A 42 -15.04 -20.11 7.08
C ALA A 42 -15.43 -18.62 7.01
N THR A 43 -15.03 -17.79 7.97
CA THR A 43 -15.28 -16.33 7.98
C THR A 43 -14.17 -15.52 7.30
N GLU A 44 -13.58 -16.04 6.23
CA GLU A 44 -12.87 -15.20 5.26
C GLU A 44 -13.91 -14.72 4.23
N PRO A 45 -14.01 -13.41 3.93
CA PRO A 45 -15.06 -12.86 3.09
C PRO A 45 -15.10 -13.57 1.73
N THR A 46 -16.22 -14.24 1.46
CA THR A 46 -16.42 -15.04 0.26
C THR A 46 -16.96 -14.17 -0.87
N GLU A 47 -16.19 -13.19 -1.34
CA GLU A 47 -16.47 -12.52 -2.62
C GLU A 47 -15.14 -12.21 -3.29
N ILE A 48 -14.69 -13.18 -4.11
CA ILE A 48 -13.96 -13.09 -5.39
C ILE A 48 -13.56 -14.55 -5.71
N ARG A 49 -14.56 -15.40 -5.97
CA ARG A 49 -14.36 -16.66 -6.69
C ARG A 49 -14.57 -16.31 -8.16
N HIS A 50 -13.53 -15.92 -8.89
CA HIS A 50 -13.40 -16.11 -10.34
C HIS A 50 -12.15 -15.38 -10.82
N LEU A 51 -10.96 -15.92 -10.52
CA LEU A 51 -9.74 -15.97 -11.35
C LEU A 51 -8.59 -16.43 -10.45
N ARG A 52 -8.04 -17.62 -10.76
CA ARG A 52 -6.94 -18.25 -10.01
C ARG A 52 -5.65 -17.43 -10.14
N LEU A 53 -5.33 -16.58 -9.18
CA LEU A 53 -3.95 -16.12 -8.94
C LEU A 53 -3.55 -16.39 -7.48
N PRO A 54 -2.27 -16.70 -7.21
CA PRO A 54 -1.81 -17.13 -5.89
C PRO A 54 -1.98 -16.04 -4.83
N LEU A 55 -2.37 -16.46 -3.63
CA LEU A 55 -2.68 -15.66 -2.43
C LEU A 55 -1.58 -14.65 -2.01
N SER A 56 -0.35 -14.78 -2.54
CA SER A 56 0.72 -13.80 -2.38
C SER A 56 0.45 -12.45 -3.07
N LEU A 57 -0.56 -12.38 -3.93
CA LEU A 57 -1.01 -11.16 -4.63
C LEU A 57 -2.08 -10.36 -3.89
N LEU A 58 -2.60 -10.83 -2.75
CA LEU A 58 -3.94 -10.41 -2.34
C LEU A 58 -4.09 -9.36 -1.25
N LEU A 59 -3.06 -8.90 -0.55
CA LEU A 59 -3.18 -7.65 0.20
C LEU A 59 -1.82 -7.16 0.67
N LEU A 60 -1.16 -6.33 -0.13
CA LEU A 60 -0.29 -5.35 0.52
C LEU A 60 -1.20 -4.50 1.38
N LYS A 61 -0.88 -4.39 2.67
CA LYS A 61 -1.62 -3.46 3.52
C LYS A 61 -1.53 -2.12 2.82
N ASN A 62 -2.64 -1.40 2.66
CA ASN A 62 -2.62 0.00 2.25
C ASN A 62 -2.60 0.30 0.74
N LEU A 63 -2.48 -0.72 -0.09
CA LEU A 63 -2.50 -0.63 -1.55
C LEU A 63 -3.70 -1.43 -2.04
N ALA A 64 -4.40 -0.90 -3.03
CA ALA A 64 -5.54 -1.60 -3.64
C ALA A 64 -5.09 -2.80 -4.48
N VAL A 65 -3.88 -2.77 -5.04
CA VAL A 65 -3.35 -3.85 -5.89
C VAL A 65 -1.90 -4.20 -5.55
N SER A 66 -1.62 -5.50 -5.39
CA SER A 66 -0.24 -6.04 -5.39
C SER A 66 0.18 -6.41 -6.81
N VAL A 67 1.44 -6.11 -7.14
CA VAL A 67 2.01 -6.41 -8.45
C VAL A 67 2.63 -7.81 -8.45
N ALA A 68 2.35 -8.59 -9.50
CA ALA A 68 3.00 -9.88 -9.70
C ALA A 68 4.48 -9.68 -10.07
N GLN A 69 5.38 -10.39 -9.38
CA GLN A 69 6.82 -10.37 -9.61
C GLN A 69 7.39 -8.93 -9.62
N PRO A 70 7.38 -8.24 -8.47
CA PRO A 70 7.70 -6.82 -8.41
C PRO A 70 9.10 -6.47 -8.93
N PHE A 71 10.09 -7.34 -8.72
CA PHE A 71 11.45 -7.13 -9.21
C PHE A 71 11.58 -7.28 -10.72
N THR A 72 10.79 -8.16 -11.34
CA THR A 72 10.70 -8.26 -12.80
C THR A 72 10.09 -6.98 -13.37
N GLN A 73 9.02 -6.47 -12.75
CA GLN A 73 8.42 -5.21 -13.19
C GLN A 73 9.32 -4.00 -12.96
N LEU A 74 10.15 -3.99 -11.91
CA LEU A 74 11.18 -2.97 -11.74
C LEU A 74 12.21 -3.02 -12.87
N GLN A 75 12.65 -4.21 -13.26
CA GLN A 75 13.58 -4.38 -14.37
C GLN A 75 12.96 -3.95 -15.71
N GLU A 76 11.69 -4.26 -15.93
CA GLU A 76 10.92 -3.88 -17.11
C GLU A 76 10.42 -2.42 -17.07
N ARG A 77 10.74 -1.66 -16.01
CA ARG A 77 10.23 -0.30 -15.75
C ARG A 77 8.70 -0.21 -15.62
N ALA A 78 8.04 -1.34 -15.49
CA ALA A 78 6.60 -1.48 -15.38
C ALA A 78 6.08 -1.47 -13.92
N TRP A 79 6.93 -1.24 -12.91
CA TRP A 79 6.56 -1.42 -11.49
C TRP A 79 5.37 -0.56 -11.01
N LEU A 80 5.20 0.64 -11.58
CA LEU A 80 4.05 1.51 -11.31
C LEU A 80 2.86 1.23 -12.24
N HIS A 81 3.05 0.43 -13.29
CA HIS A 81 1.99 0.13 -14.26
C HIS A 81 0.96 -0.83 -13.66
N ASN A 82 -0.25 -0.82 -14.23
CA ASN A 82 -1.37 -1.65 -13.78
C ASN A 82 -1.80 -1.40 -12.33
N ARG A 83 -1.51 -0.21 -11.79
CA ARG A 83 -1.96 0.25 -10.48
C ARG A 83 -2.98 1.37 -10.60
N PRO A 84 -3.93 1.49 -9.65
CA PRO A 84 -4.78 2.67 -9.53
C PRO A 84 -3.95 3.94 -9.34
N GLU A 85 -4.49 5.08 -9.75
CA GLU A 85 -3.80 6.36 -9.67
C GLU A 85 -3.32 6.69 -8.25
N GLU A 86 -4.19 6.47 -7.27
CA GLU A 86 -3.91 6.73 -5.86
C GLU A 86 -2.74 5.88 -5.31
N ASP A 87 -2.66 4.61 -5.71
CA ASP A 87 -1.55 3.72 -5.33
C ASP A 87 -0.23 4.21 -5.92
N VAL A 88 -0.24 4.67 -7.18
CA VAL A 88 0.95 5.23 -7.83
C VAL A 88 1.41 6.50 -7.11
N TYR A 89 0.49 7.38 -6.71
CA TYR A 89 0.85 8.59 -5.98
C TYR A 89 1.48 8.27 -4.63
N LYS A 90 0.86 7.36 -3.85
CA LYS A 90 1.40 6.91 -2.57
C LYS A 90 2.80 6.30 -2.73
N LEU A 91 3.00 5.43 -3.72
CA LEU A 91 4.29 4.80 -3.97
C LEU A 91 5.38 5.80 -4.39
N LEU A 92 5.05 6.79 -5.23
CA LEU A 92 6.00 7.84 -5.62
C LEU A 92 6.43 8.69 -4.43
N ILE A 93 5.47 9.12 -3.61
CA ILE A 93 5.72 9.90 -2.39
C ILE A 93 6.57 9.08 -1.42
N ASP A 94 6.20 7.83 -1.15
CA ASP A 94 6.86 7.00 -0.17
C ASP A 94 8.26 6.55 -0.63
N ALA A 95 8.45 6.28 -1.92
CA ALA A 95 9.78 6.00 -2.47
C ALA A 95 10.71 7.20 -2.33
N PHE A 96 10.21 8.42 -2.60
CA PHE A 96 10.96 9.65 -2.39
C PHE A 96 11.31 9.88 -0.91
N ARG A 97 10.36 9.68 0.00
CA ARG A 97 10.58 9.87 1.45
C ARG A 97 11.57 8.85 2.01
N LEU A 98 11.48 7.60 1.57
CA LEU A 98 12.44 6.55 1.91
C LEU A 98 13.84 6.90 1.41
N HIS A 99 13.96 7.44 0.20
CA HIS A 99 15.24 7.91 -0.33
C HIS A 99 15.83 9.02 0.54
N LEU A 100 15.02 9.97 0.99
CA LEU A 100 15.50 11.01 1.91
C LEU A 100 16.00 10.44 3.24
N ASP A 101 15.32 9.43 3.81
CA ASP A 101 15.79 8.72 5.02
C ASP A 101 17.12 7.97 4.78
N ASP A 102 17.24 7.23 3.67
CA ASP A 102 18.46 6.48 3.32
C ASP A 102 19.68 7.40 3.14
N TYR A 103 19.45 8.63 2.67
CA TYR A 103 20.49 9.63 2.41
C TYR A 103 20.51 10.77 3.42
N LYS A 104 19.82 10.66 4.58
CA LYS A 104 19.74 11.73 5.60
C LYS A 104 21.11 12.25 6.08
N PHE A 105 22.15 11.43 5.96
CA PHE A 105 23.54 11.78 6.30
C PHE A 105 24.41 12.16 5.08
N SER A 106 23.86 12.10 3.86
CA SER A 106 24.56 12.44 2.63
C SER A 106 24.44 13.94 2.31
N ARG A 107 25.55 14.54 1.87
CA ARG A 107 25.57 15.94 1.39
C ARG A 107 24.70 16.17 0.14
N LEU A 108 24.19 15.12 -0.49
CA LEU A 108 23.27 15.21 -1.64
C LEU A 108 21.87 15.70 -1.25
N ASN A 109 21.47 15.60 0.02
CA ASN A 109 20.16 16.06 0.52
C ASN A 109 20.11 17.58 0.82
N ALA A 110 21.09 18.37 0.38
CA ALA A 110 21.37 19.71 0.88
C ALA A 110 20.43 20.86 0.42
N GLY A 111 19.17 20.59 0.02
CA GLY A 111 18.21 21.68 -0.20
C GLY A 111 16.79 21.24 -0.56
N GLY A 112 15.79 21.94 0.00
CA GLY A 112 14.38 21.83 -0.42
C GLY A 112 13.57 20.68 0.21
N SER A 113 14.03 20.09 1.31
CA SER A 113 13.30 19.02 2.02
C SER A 113 13.31 19.19 3.55
N VAL A 114 12.40 18.50 4.23
CA VAL A 114 12.32 18.52 5.72
C VAL A 114 13.61 18.04 6.38
N PHE A 115 14.40 17.21 5.69
CA PHE A 115 15.69 16.73 6.16
C PHE A 115 16.80 17.80 6.06
N ALA A 116 16.60 18.84 5.25
CA ALA A 116 17.45 20.02 5.16
C ALA A 116 17.00 21.15 6.11
N GLY A 117 15.96 20.93 6.93
CA GLY A 117 15.38 21.92 7.84
C GLY A 117 14.26 22.77 7.23
N GLU A 118 13.80 22.47 6.01
CA GLU A 118 12.67 23.16 5.39
C GLU A 118 11.33 22.70 5.99
N PRO A 119 10.26 23.52 5.94
CA PRO A 119 8.95 23.14 6.47
C PRO A 119 8.26 22.05 5.64
N THR A 120 8.68 21.81 4.40
CA THR A 120 8.09 20.82 3.48
C THR A 120 9.12 20.27 2.51
N SER A 121 8.91 19.04 2.05
CA SER A 121 9.68 18.41 0.98
C SER A 121 9.06 18.56 -0.40
N GLU A 122 8.02 19.38 -0.56
CA GLU A 122 7.36 19.66 -1.84
C GLU A 122 8.33 20.12 -2.95
N PRO A 123 9.26 21.08 -2.72
CA PRO A 123 10.18 21.51 -3.78
C PRO A 123 11.09 20.38 -4.25
N ALA A 124 11.68 19.63 -3.32
CA ALA A 124 12.52 18.48 -3.65
C ALA A 124 11.71 17.35 -4.32
N PHE A 125 10.45 17.15 -3.92
CA PHE A 125 9.57 16.16 -4.53
C PHE A 125 9.24 16.50 -5.99
N ARG A 126 9.05 17.80 -6.32
CA ARG A 126 8.89 18.22 -7.73
C ARG A 126 10.12 17.91 -8.57
N VAL A 127 11.32 18.17 -8.05
CA VAL A 127 12.57 17.83 -8.75
C VAL A 127 12.69 16.31 -8.96
N PHE A 128 12.29 15.52 -7.95
CA PHE A 128 12.21 14.07 -8.10
C PHE A 128 11.23 13.66 -9.22
N LEU A 129 10.03 14.24 -9.27
CA LEU A 129 9.06 13.96 -10.33
C LEU A 129 9.58 14.36 -11.72
N ASP A 130 10.31 15.46 -11.86
CA ASP A 130 10.96 15.83 -13.13
C ASP A 130 11.93 14.74 -13.60
N ARG A 131 12.65 14.13 -12.66
CA ARG A 131 13.56 13.03 -12.96
C ARG A 131 12.80 11.78 -13.37
N VAL A 132 11.76 11.39 -12.63
CA VAL A 132 10.92 10.22 -12.98
C VAL A 132 10.28 10.40 -14.36
N GLU A 133 9.78 11.60 -14.68
CA GLU A 133 9.17 11.92 -15.97
C GLU A 133 10.19 11.90 -17.12
N SER A 134 11.47 12.20 -16.84
CA SER A 134 12.54 12.06 -17.83
C SER A 134 12.91 10.60 -18.14
N CYS A 135 12.50 9.65 -17.28
CA CYS A 135 12.79 8.24 -17.45
C CYS A 135 11.70 7.56 -18.30
N GLU A 136 12.02 7.27 -19.56
CA GLU A 136 11.09 6.59 -20.46
C GLU A 136 10.67 5.20 -19.94
N GLY A 137 9.36 4.99 -19.86
CA GLY A 137 8.72 3.73 -19.47
C GLY A 137 8.39 3.59 -17.98
N PHE A 138 8.85 4.47 -17.09
CA PHE A 138 8.66 4.31 -15.63
C PHE A 138 7.24 4.61 -15.16
N LEU A 139 6.57 5.54 -15.85
CA LEU A 139 5.26 6.02 -15.48
C LEU A 139 4.17 5.33 -16.30
N PRO A 140 2.98 5.11 -15.71
CA PRO A 140 1.85 4.55 -16.44
C PRO A 140 1.44 5.43 -17.63
N PRO A 141 0.81 4.85 -18.68
CA PRO A 141 0.42 5.59 -19.88
C PRO A 141 -0.64 6.69 -19.64
N TRP A 142 -1.35 6.63 -18.51
CA TRP A 142 -2.30 7.66 -18.11
C TRP A 142 -1.64 8.85 -17.38
N TRP A 143 -0.33 8.78 -17.09
CA TRP A 143 0.36 9.86 -16.40
C TRP A 143 0.38 11.13 -17.24
N SER A 144 0.06 12.26 -16.60
CA SER A 144 -0.04 13.56 -17.24
C SER A 144 0.33 14.68 -16.26
N PRO A 145 0.57 15.91 -16.75
CA PRO A 145 0.81 17.07 -15.89
C PRO A 145 -0.30 17.30 -14.85
N GLU A 146 -1.55 16.99 -15.19
CA GLU A 146 -2.69 17.06 -14.26
C GLU A 146 -2.54 16.04 -13.12
N LYS A 147 -2.11 14.81 -13.45
CA LYS A 147 -1.87 13.74 -12.47
C LYS A 147 -0.65 14.03 -11.60
N ARG A 148 0.40 14.61 -12.18
CA ARG A 148 1.54 15.16 -11.42
C ARG A 148 1.07 16.17 -10.38
N GLY A 149 0.21 17.12 -10.77
CA GLY A 149 -0.41 18.07 -9.85
C GLY A 149 -1.24 17.40 -8.75
N ALA A 150 -2.02 16.37 -9.08
CA ALA A 150 -2.77 15.59 -8.09
C ALA A 150 -1.87 14.85 -7.10
N CYS A 151 -0.78 14.26 -7.58
CA CYS A 151 0.23 13.59 -6.75
C CYS A 151 0.88 14.55 -5.74
N VAL A 152 1.28 15.74 -6.20
CA VAL A 152 1.83 16.78 -5.31
C VAL A 152 0.80 17.22 -4.28
N ARG A 153 -0.46 17.45 -4.70
CA ARG A 153 -1.54 17.83 -3.77
C ARG A 153 -1.76 16.78 -2.69
N LEU A 154 -1.79 15.49 -3.04
CA LEU A 154 -1.91 14.40 -2.07
C LEU A 154 -0.83 14.48 -0.99
N GLY A 155 0.39 14.88 -1.37
CA GLY A 155 1.50 15.07 -0.44
C GLY A 155 1.45 16.33 0.43
N THR A 156 0.57 17.29 0.12
CA THR A 156 0.48 18.59 0.81
C THR A 156 -0.87 18.88 1.46
N GLU A 157 -1.92 18.16 1.06
CA GLU A 157 -3.32 18.42 1.44
C GLU A 157 -3.61 18.05 2.91
N GLU A 158 -3.03 16.95 3.38
CA GLU A 158 -3.16 16.50 4.77
C GLU A 158 -1.79 16.49 5.45
N PRO A 159 -1.38 17.57 6.16
CA PRO A 159 -0.06 17.66 6.79
C PRO A 159 0.20 16.57 7.84
N GLU A 160 -0.86 16.08 8.50
CA GLU A 160 -0.83 14.98 9.48
C GLU A 160 -1.09 13.60 8.86
N GLY A 161 -1.42 13.56 7.56
CA GLY A 161 -1.68 12.32 6.84
C GLY A 161 -0.39 11.54 6.58
N TRP A 162 -0.50 10.21 6.42
CA TRP A 162 0.66 9.35 6.17
C TRP A 162 1.47 9.83 4.96
N SER A 163 0.81 10.21 3.86
CA SER A 163 1.45 10.64 2.60
C SER A 163 1.97 12.08 2.64
N SER A 164 1.94 12.76 3.78
CA SER A 164 2.44 14.12 3.94
C SER A 164 3.95 14.23 3.65
N LEU A 165 4.31 15.21 2.81
CA LEU A 165 5.69 15.60 2.51
C LEU A 165 6.33 16.42 3.65
N CYS A 166 5.54 16.77 4.67
CA CYS A 166 6.01 17.40 5.91
C CYS A 166 6.46 16.36 6.95
N PHE A 167 6.18 15.07 6.74
CA PHE A 167 6.53 13.99 7.65
C PHE A 167 7.66 13.12 7.11
N ALA A 168 8.65 12.85 7.95
CA ALA A 168 9.84 12.04 7.68
C ALA A 168 9.74 10.67 8.39
N PRO A 169 9.07 9.68 7.77
CA PRO A 169 8.97 8.33 8.31
C PRO A 169 10.32 7.61 8.23
N GLU A 170 10.56 6.70 9.16
CA GLU A 170 11.73 5.83 9.16
C GLU A 170 11.46 4.55 8.35
N LYS A 171 12.53 3.86 7.94
CA LYS A 171 12.45 2.53 7.32
C LYS A 171 11.48 1.56 8.02
N GLY A 172 11.41 1.59 9.35
CA GLY A 172 10.51 0.74 10.15
C GLY A 172 9.03 0.98 9.82
N ASP A 173 8.65 2.25 9.70
CA ASP A 173 7.27 2.67 9.44
C ASP A 173 6.77 2.15 8.09
N PHE A 174 7.62 2.16 7.06
CA PHE A 174 7.27 1.61 5.74
C PHE A 174 6.99 0.09 5.81
N ASN A 175 7.74 -0.67 6.61
CA ASN A 175 7.50 -2.11 6.77
C ASN A 175 6.16 -2.37 7.47
N GLU A 176 5.85 -1.62 8.52
CA GLU A 176 4.57 -1.74 9.23
C GLU A 176 3.40 -1.33 8.34
N ARG A 177 3.60 -0.23 7.60
CA ARG A 177 2.65 0.30 6.66
C ARG A 177 2.33 -0.78 5.64
N TYR A 178 3.27 -1.15 4.79
CA TYR A 178 3.02 -2.04 3.65
C TYR A 178 2.84 -3.51 4.02
N GLY A 179 3.36 -3.94 5.17
CA GLY A 179 3.28 -5.33 5.64
C GLY A 179 4.10 -6.31 4.78
N ASP A 180 4.93 -5.79 3.88
CA ASP A 180 5.82 -6.56 3.01
C ASP A 180 7.27 -6.09 3.23
N PRO A 181 8.16 -6.94 3.76
CA PRO A 181 9.57 -6.59 3.95
C PRO A 181 10.30 -6.30 2.63
N MET A 182 9.75 -6.73 1.49
CA MET A 182 10.33 -6.49 0.18
C MET A 182 9.94 -5.11 -0.38
N MET A 183 8.92 -4.43 0.17
CA MET A 183 8.45 -3.15 -0.37
C MET A 183 9.51 -2.06 -0.26
N VAL A 184 10.21 -1.99 0.87
CA VAL A 184 11.33 -1.07 1.07
C VAL A 184 12.44 -1.30 0.03
N MET A 185 12.75 -2.56 -0.29
CA MET A 185 13.74 -2.87 -1.32
C MET A 185 13.26 -2.51 -2.72
N GLN A 186 11.99 -2.72 -3.03
CA GLN A 186 11.40 -2.30 -4.31
C GLN A 186 11.51 -0.79 -4.51
N MET A 187 11.14 0.00 -3.50
CA MET A 187 11.23 1.45 -3.51
C MET A 187 12.68 1.93 -3.69
N ARG A 188 13.65 1.31 -3.02
CA ARG A 188 15.08 1.63 -3.19
C ARG A 188 15.56 1.40 -4.62
N ILE A 189 15.29 0.22 -5.18
CA ILE A 189 15.67 -0.12 -6.56
C ILE A 189 15.01 0.86 -7.54
N PHE A 190 13.73 1.18 -7.34
CA PHE A 190 13.03 2.15 -8.18
C PHE A 190 13.74 3.52 -8.16
N VAL A 191 14.08 4.03 -6.99
CA VAL A 191 14.74 5.34 -6.88
C VAL A 191 16.16 5.31 -7.44
N GLU A 192 16.93 4.26 -7.18
CA GLU A 192 18.26 4.05 -7.78
C GLU A 192 18.19 4.11 -9.31
N GLN A 193 17.21 3.44 -9.91
CA GLN A 193 16.97 3.46 -11.35
C GLN A 193 16.60 4.86 -11.88
N VAL A 194 15.84 5.66 -11.12
CA VAL A 194 15.48 7.06 -11.47
C VAL A 194 16.70 7.98 -11.44
N TYR A 195 17.58 7.83 -10.44
CA TYR A 195 18.81 8.63 -10.36
C TYR A 195 19.91 8.12 -11.29
N GLY A 196 19.80 6.88 -11.79
CA GLY A 196 20.82 6.25 -12.63
C GLY A 196 22.06 5.82 -11.82
N ILE A 197 21.90 5.67 -10.51
CA ILE A 197 22.95 5.18 -9.61
C ILE A 197 22.75 3.66 -9.57
N GLY A 198 23.67 2.91 -10.17
CA GLY A 198 23.63 1.45 -10.10
C GLY A 198 23.74 0.97 -8.64
N PRO A 199 23.49 -0.33 -8.36
CA PRO A 199 23.48 -0.89 -7.00
C PRO A 199 24.87 -0.94 -6.30
N GLY A 200 25.79 -0.03 -6.64
CA GLY A 200 27.14 0.02 -6.09
C GLY A 200 27.80 1.40 -6.03
N GLY A 201 27.08 2.50 -6.34
CA GLY A 201 27.66 3.84 -6.39
C GLY A 201 28.52 4.12 -7.62
#